data_AF-A0A5E6MQ01-F1
#
_entry.id   AF-A0A5E6MQ01-F1
#
_cell.length_a   1.000
_cell.length_b   1.000
_cell.length_c   1.000
_cell.angle_alpha   90.00
_cell.angle_beta   90.00
_cell.angle_gamma   90.00
#
_symmetry.space_group_name_H-M   'P 1'
#
loop_
_entity.id
_entity.type
_entity.pdbx_description
1 polymer ?
#
loop_
_entity_poly.entity_id
_entity_poly.type
_entity_poly.pdbx_seq_one_letter_code
_entity_poly.pdbx_strand_id
1 'polypeptide(L)'
;MAPSFLVVDVSNSFTKIAAVRSGRLCKPERRATAEVDRSFALSLAARDSEMPLVLASVVPSRTEIFRTVFSRRLFLVHGRAPLGFPIDYPKPAEIGADRLANAAAALHFWSPPVVVVDFGTATNFDIVDGSGAFCGGIIAPGLDLMTRYLHERTALLPEVRLSEPKRAFGRSTAEAIRVGAIYGYRGMIRGLLEGIRRELGGDRWTVVATGGHAALVARGLPEVSGVRPNLTLEGLRILGQRWLSAGDRRERLPPDPSPGAAANPEGCERREKRGTPFPGAPRSPVGDHPGSSP
;
A
#
# COMPACT_ATOMS: atom_id res chain seq x y z
N MET A 1 3.04 -32.43 -4.65
CA MET A 1 2.55 -31.37 -5.56
C MET A 1 2.43 -30.08 -4.79
N ALA A 2 2.69 -28.91 -5.41
CA ALA A 2 2.48 -27.63 -4.74
C ALA A 2 0.98 -27.46 -4.39
N PRO A 3 0.63 -27.02 -3.17
CA PRO A 3 -0.77 -26.94 -2.75
C PRO A 3 -1.51 -25.86 -3.55
N SER A 4 -2.78 -26.13 -3.85
CA SER A 4 -3.69 -25.17 -4.48
C SER A 4 -4.43 -24.38 -3.40
N PHE A 5 -4.53 -23.07 -3.57
CA PHE A 5 -5.25 -22.17 -2.65
C PHE A 5 -5.76 -20.93 -3.39
N LEU A 6 -6.69 -20.20 -2.80
CA LEU A 6 -7.23 -18.95 -3.30
C LEU A 6 -6.46 -17.77 -2.72
N VAL A 7 -6.31 -16.72 -3.50
CA VAL A 7 -5.84 -15.41 -3.04
C VAL A 7 -6.92 -14.37 -3.31
N VAL A 8 -7.23 -13.56 -2.30
CA VAL A 8 -8.21 -12.48 -2.38
C VAL A 8 -7.60 -11.21 -1.81
N ASP A 9 -7.65 -10.15 -2.60
CA ASP A 9 -7.28 -8.79 -2.22
C ASP A 9 -8.54 -7.92 -2.23
N VAL A 10 -8.98 -7.49 -1.04
CA VAL A 10 -10.17 -6.64 -0.85
C VAL A 10 -9.73 -5.20 -0.56
N SER A 11 -9.81 -4.35 -1.58
CA SER A 11 -9.65 -2.89 -1.45
C SER A 11 -11.00 -2.19 -1.33
N ASN A 12 -11.00 -0.88 -1.03
CA ASN A 12 -12.22 -0.08 -0.93
C ASN A 12 -13.07 -0.11 -2.22
N SER A 13 -12.43 -0.02 -3.38
CA SER A 13 -13.15 0.10 -4.66
C SER A 13 -13.37 -1.26 -5.32
N PHE A 14 -12.35 -2.13 -5.31
CA PHE A 14 -12.39 -3.41 -6.02
C PHE A 14 -11.81 -4.55 -5.22
N THR A 15 -12.38 -5.73 -5.40
CA THR A 15 -11.84 -6.99 -4.90
C THR A 15 -11.24 -7.77 -6.07
N LYS A 16 -9.98 -8.19 -5.94
CA LYS A 16 -9.28 -9.05 -6.91
C LYS A 16 -9.15 -10.45 -6.35
N ILE A 17 -9.37 -11.44 -7.20
CA ILE A 17 -9.48 -12.84 -6.79
C ILE A 17 -8.77 -13.70 -7.80
N ALA A 18 -7.96 -14.65 -7.33
CA ALA A 18 -7.35 -15.64 -8.20
C ALA A 18 -7.15 -16.97 -7.47
N ALA A 19 -7.22 -18.06 -8.23
CA ALA A 19 -6.71 -19.34 -7.78
C ALA A 19 -5.19 -19.41 -7.98
N VAL A 20 -4.50 -20.11 -7.10
CA VAL A 20 -3.12 -20.56 -7.26
C VAL A 20 -3.17 -22.06 -7.48
N ARG A 21 -2.64 -22.53 -8.61
CA ARG A 21 -2.58 -23.95 -8.96
C ARG A 21 -1.17 -24.30 -9.43
N SER A 22 -0.63 -25.41 -8.93
CA SER A 22 0.77 -25.82 -9.21
C SER A 22 1.78 -24.69 -8.97
N GLY A 23 1.53 -23.88 -7.92
CA GLY A 23 2.37 -22.75 -7.54
C GLY A 23 2.29 -21.52 -8.44
N ARG A 24 1.38 -21.47 -9.43
CA ARG A 24 1.21 -20.35 -10.36
C ARG A 24 -0.12 -19.63 -10.13
N LEU A 25 -0.11 -18.31 -10.25
CA LEU A 25 -1.30 -17.48 -10.21
C LEU A 25 -2.13 -17.66 -11.48
N CYS A 26 -3.38 -18.10 -11.36
CA CYS A 26 -4.34 -18.12 -12.47
C CYS A 26 -4.79 -16.68 -12.83
N LYS A 27 -5.45 -16.52 -13.98
CA LYS A 27 -5.99 -15.23 -14.41
C LYS A 27 -6.89 -14.63 -13.32
N PRO A 28 -6.62 -13.41 -12.82
CA PRO A 28 -7.45 -12.80 -11.80
C PRO A 28 -8.82 -12.37 -12.31
N GLU A 29 -9.83 -12.53 -11.46
CA GLU A 29 -11.13 -11.90 -11.56
C GLU A 29 -11.12 -10.60 -10.75
N ARG A 30 -11.85 -9.58 -11.21
CA ARG A 30 -12.02 -8.31 -10.53
C ARG A 30 -13.50 -8.01 -10.37
N ARG A 31 -13.91 -7.61 -9.17
CA ARG A 31 -15.28 -7.25 -8.83
C ARG A 31 -15.34 -5.95 -8.04
N ALA A 32 -16.44 -5.21 -8.13
CA ALA A 32 -16.66 -4.08 -7.23
C ALA A 32 -16.79 -4.60 -5.79
N THR A 33 -16.09 -3.98 -4.83
CA THR A 33 -16.13 -4.44 -3.41
C THR A 33 -17.53 -4.33 -2.80
N ALA A 34 -18.35 -3.42 -3.33
CA ALA A 34 -19.76 -3.30 -2.95
C ALA A 34 -20.58 -4.58 -3.24
N GLU A 35 -20.21 -5.33 -4.28
CA GLU A 35 -20.90 -6.56 -4.72
C GLU A 35 -20.37 -7.83 -4.04
N VAL A 36 -19.34 -7.71 -3.19
CA VAL A 36 -18.80 -8.86 -2.45
C VAL A 36 -19.66 -9.07 -1.21
N ASP A 37 -20.61 -9.99 -1.33
CA ASP A 37 -21.51 -10.41 -0.26
C ASP A 37 -21.25 -11.85 0.18
N ARG A 38 -22.07 -12.34 1.13
CA ARG A 38 -21.97 -13.72 1.63
C ARG A 38 -22.27 -14.76 0.56
N SER A 39 -23.23 -14.49 -0.33
CA SER A 39 -23.57 -15.39 -1.44
C SER A 39 -22.37 -15.61 -2.35
N PHE A 40 -21.65 -14.53 -2.67
CA PHE A 40 -20.44 -14.60 -3.44
C PHE A 40 -19.36 -15.43 -2.75
N ALA A 41 -19.06 -15.18 -1.47
CA ALA A 41 -18.06 -15.95 -0.74
C ALA A 41 -18.42 -17.44 -0.67
N LEU A 42 -19.70 -17.79 -0.46
CA LEU A 42 -20.19 -19.17 -0.53
C LEU A 42 -20.02 -19.77 -1.92
N SER A 43 -20.29 -19.02 -2.99
CA SER A 43 -20.08 -19.49 -4.36
C SER A 43 -18.60 -19.75 -4.66
N LEU A 44 -17.71 -18.92 -4.13
CA LEU A 44 -16.25 -19.10 -4.24
C LEU A 44 -15.80 -20.35 -3.48
N ALA A 45 -16.29 -20.54 -2.26
CA ALA A 45 -16.02 -21.75 -1.49
C ALA A 45 -16.57 -23.00 -2.19
N ALA A 46 -17.76 -22.96 -2.79
CA ALA A 46 -18.34 -24.11 -3.48
C ALA A 46 -17.57 -24.51 -4.76
N ARG A 47 -17.03 -23.54 -5.50
CA ARG A 47 -16.21 -23.78 -6.70
C ARG A 47 -14.90 -24.50 -6.38
N ASP A 48 -14.35 -24.24 -5.19
CA ASP A 48 -13.03 -24.70 -4.78
C ASP A 48 -13.09 -25.26 -3.35
N SER A 49 -14.04 -26.19 -3.10
CA SER A 49 -14.50 -26.67 -1.78
C SER A 49 -13.42 -26.87 -0.71
N GLU A 50 -12.23 -27.34 -1.10
CA GLU A 50 -11.15 -27.67 -0.17
C GLU A 50 -9.97 -26.68 -0.19
N MET A 51 -9.96 -25.71 -1.11
CA MET A 51 -8.84 -24.78 -1.23
C MET A 51 -8.80 -23.82 -0.03
N PRO A 52 -7.65 -23.69 0.64
CA PRO A 52 -7.43 -22.63 1.60
C PRO A 52 -7.54 -21.25 0.95
N LEU A 53 -7.82 -20.22 1.75
CA LEU A 53 -7.89 -18.83 1.30
C LEU A 53 -6.81 -17.99 1.98
N VAL A 54 -6.06 -17.24 1.20
CA VAL A 54 -5.17 -16.18 1.65
C VAL A 54 -5.85 -14.84 1.36
N LEU A 55 -6.06 -14.04 2.39
CA LEU A 55 -6.82 -12.80 2.33
C LEU A 55 -5.97 -11.61 2.75
N ALA A 56 -5.81 -10.64 1.87
CA ALA A 56 -5.55 -9.25 2.25
C ALA A 56 -6.85 -8.46 2.16
N SER A 57 -7.15 -7.66 3.17
CA SER A 57 -8.32 -6.81 3.17
C SER A 57 -8.09 -5.56 4.00
N VAL A 58 -8.51 -4.42 3.46
CA VAL A 58 -8.60 -3.14 4.17
C VAL A 58 -10.06 -2.76 4.45
N VAL A 59 -11.02 -3.67 4.22
CA VAL A 59 -12.46 -3.43 4.39
C VAL A 59 -13.03 -4.42 5.41
N PRO A 60 -13.14 -4.02 6.70
CA PRO A 60 -13.50 -4.94 7.80
C PRO A 60 -14.81 -5.70 7.59
N SER A 61 -15.85 -5.03 7.07
CA SER A 61 -17.16 -5.64 6.81
C SER A 61 -17.09 -6.77 5.78
N ARG A 62 -16.15 -6.71 4.83
CA ARG A 62 -15.93 -7.77 3.84
C ARG A 62 -14.99 -8.84 4.36
N THR A 63 -14.02 -8.48 5.20
CA THR A 63 -13.17 -9.45 5.92
C THR A 63 -14.03 -10.46 6.69
N GLU A 64 -15.06 -9.98 7.41
CA GLU A 64 -15.90 -10.86 8.23
C GLU A 64 -16.69 -11.89 7.40
N ILE A 65 -17.09 -11.54 6.18
CA ILE A 65 -17.76 -12.46 5.26
C ILE A 65 -16.85 -13.65 4.95
N PHE A 66 -15.60 -13.38 4.56
CA PHE A 66 -14.63 -14.43 4.26
C PHE A 66 -14.22 -15.22 5.52
N ARG A 67 -14.10 -14.56 6.68
CA ARG A 67 -13.84 -15.23 7.97
C ARG A 67 -14.93 -16.25 8.29
N THR A 68 -16.19 -15.87 8.14
CA THR A 68 -17.33 -16.76 8.40
C THR A 68 -17.36 -17.95 7.44
N VAL A 69 -17.08 -17.73 6.14
CA VAL A 69 -17.19 -18.78 5.11
C VAL A 69 -15.99 -19.73 5.10
N PHE A 70 -14.77 -19.22 5.20
CA PHE A 70 -13.54 -20.03 5.08
C PHE A 70 -13.01 -20.52 6.42
N SER A 71 -13.34 -19.83 7.53
CA SER A 71 -13.05 -20.23 8.91
C SER A 71 -11.61 -20.75 9.09
N ARG A 72 -11.41 -22.01 9.48
CA ARG A 72 -10.11 -22.65 9.76
C ARG A 72 -9.16 -22.76 8.56
N ARG A 73 -9.64 -22.49 7.34
CA ARG A 73 -8.86 -22.53 6.09
C ARG A 73 -8.46 -21.14 5.59
N LEU A 74 -8.63 -20.11 6.43
CA LEU A 74 -8.27 -18.73 6.13
C LEU A 74 -6.90 -18.38 6.71
N PHE A 75 -6.04 -17.82 5.88
CA PHE A 75 -4.87 -17.06 6.27
C PHE A 75 -5.13 -15.57 6.05
N LEU A 76 -5.31 -14.83 7.13
CA LEU A 76 -5.46 -13.38 7.09
C LEU A 76 -4.08 -12.72 7.13
N VAL A 77 -3.80 -11.84 6.18
CA VAL A 77 -2.57 -11.05 6.15
C VAL A 77 -2.72 -9.85 7.10
N HIS A 78 -1.80 -9.72 8.05
CA HIS A 78 -1.69 -8.58 8.97
C HIS A 78 -0.25 -8.48 9.50
N GLY A 79 0.11 -7.38 10.16
CA GLY A 79 1.49 -7.11 10.59
C GLY A 79 2.07 -8.02 11.69
N ARG A 80 1.31 -9.01 12.17
CA ARG A 80 1.80 -10.06 13.08
C ARG A 80 1.74 -11.46 12.48
N ALA A 81 1.25 -11.58 11.24
CA ALA A 81 1.21 -12.85 10.54
C ALA A 81 2.64 -13.34 10.25
N PRO A 82 2.86 -14.65 10.01
CA PRO A 82 4.14 -15.20 9.57
C PRO A 82 4.46 -14.81 8.10
N LEU A 83 4.69 -13.52 7.86
CA LEU A 83 5.05 -12.96 6.55
C LEU A 83 6.48 -13.35 6.16
N GLY A 84 7.32 -13.40 7.20
CA GLY A 84 8.74 -13.73 7.24
C GLY A 84 9.63 -12.90 6.34
N PHE A 85 9.34 -11.61 6.38
CA PHE A 85 10.30 -10.52 6.35
C PHE A 85 10.08 -9.70 7.64
N PRO A 86 11.09 -8.97 8.12
CA PRO A 86 10.94 -8.11 9.30
C PRO A 86 10.05 -6.89 9.00
N ILE A 87 9.36 -6.42 10.04
CA ILE A 87 8.63 -5.14 10.00
C ILE A 87 9.30 -4.21 10.99
N ASP A 88 9.91 -3.15 10.49
CA ASP A 88 10.40 -2.02 11.27
C ASP A 88 9.39 -0.87 11.17
N TYR A 89 8.26 -1.04 11.86
CA TYR A 89 7.19 -0.07 11.87
C TYR A 89 6.61 -0.02 13.29
N PRO A 90 6.48 1.16 13.93
CA PRO A 90 6.13 1.24 15.35
C PRO A 90 4.84 0.51 15.73
N LYS A 91 3.87 0.48 14.80
CA LYS A 91 2.57 -0.15 15.00
C LYS A 91 2.23 -1.08 13.83
N PRO A 92 2.74 -2.32 13.80
CA PRO A 92 2.55 -3.22 12.66
C PRO A 92 1.09 -3.52 12.32
N ALA A 93 0.18 -3.44 13.30
CA ALA A 93 -1.25 -3.67 13.11
C ALA A 93 -1.96 -2.57 12.30
N GLU A 94 -1.36 -1.38 12.16
CA GLU A 94 -1.91 -0.28 11.36
C GLU A 94 -1.55 -0.39 9.87
N ILE A 95 -0.66 -1.32 9.50
CA ILE A 95 -0.23 -1.50 8.12
C ILE A 95 -1.34 -2.22 7.33
N GLY A 96 -1.74 -1.63 6.19
CA GLY A 96 -2.65 -2.26 5.24
C GLY A 96 -2.15 -3.63 4.77
N ALA A 97 -3.04 -4.61 4.72
CA ALA A 97 -2.70 -5.98 4.35
C ALA A 97 -2.18 -6.10 2.90
N ASP A 98 -2.69 -5.25 2.00
CA ASP A 98 -2.24 -5.07 0.62
C ASP A 98 -0.78 -4.60 0.56
N ARG A 99 -0.40 -3.65 1.41
CA ARG A 99 0.97 -3.12 1.52
C ARG A 99 1.96 -4.19 1.97
N LEU A 100 1.55 -5.06 2.91
CA LEU A 100 2.35 -6.21 3.33
C LEU A 100 2.49 -7.26 2.22
N ALA A 101 1.45 -7.48 1.43
CA ALA A 101 1.51 -8.36 0.27
C ALA A 101 2.44 -7.78 -0.82
N ASN A 102 2.36 -6.48 -1.09
CA ASN A 102 3.27 -5.78 -2.00
C ASN A 102 4.74 -5.94 -1.57
N ALA A 103 5.03 -5.78 -0.28
CA ALA A 103 6.38 -5.99 0.28
C ALA A 103 6.86 -7.45 0.11
N ALA A 104 5.98 -8.43 0.37
CA ALA A 104 6.28 -9.84 0.15
C ALA A 104 6.66 -10.13 -1.31
N ALA A 105 5.92 -9.57 -2.27
CA ALA A 105 6.22 -9.69 -3.69
C ALA A 105 7.52 -8.98 -4.05
N ALA A 106 7.74 -7.78 -3.50
CA ALA A 106 8.92 -6.98 -3.77
C ALA A 106 10.21 -7.72 -3.37
N LEU A 107 10.24 -8.26 -2.16
CA LEU A 107 11.37 -9.04 -1.63
C LEU A 107 11.59 -10.37 -2.35
N HIS A 108 10.57 -10.91 -3.02
CA HIS A 108 10.69 -12.14 -3.78
C HIS A 108 11.32 -11.92 -5.15
N PHE A 109 11.05 -10.78 -5.80
CA PHE A 109 11.50 -10.51 -7.17
C PHE A 109 12.73 -9.61 -7.25
N TRP A 110 13.03 -8.83 -6.21
CA TRP A 110 14.15 -7.89 -6.20
C TRP A 110 14.92 -7.95 -4.90
N SER A 111 16.21 -7.63 -4.98
CA SER A 111 17.04 -7.43 -3.80
C SER A 111 16.71 -6.09 -3.14
N PRO A 112 16.64 -6.02 -1.80
CA PRO A 112 16.48 -4.76 -1.09
C PRO A 112 17.67 -3.81 -1.34
N PRO A 113 17.49 -2.49 -1.20
CA PRO A 113 16.22 -1.80 -0.90
C PRO A 113 15.28 -1.75 -2.12
N VAL A 114 13.98 -1.86 -1.86
CA VAL A 114 12.93 -1.82 -2.90
C VAL A 114 11.74 -0.98 -2.45
N VAL A 115 11.24 -0.16 -3.37
CA VAL A 115 10.05 0.67 -3.18
C VAL A 115 8.97 0.25 -4.16
N VAL A 116 7.80 -0.05 -3.65
CA VAL A 116 6.60 -0.28 -4.48
C VAL A 116 5.77 0.99 -4.50
N VAL A 117 5.42 1.48 -5.68
CA VAL A 117 4.45 2.55 -5.89
C VAL A 117 3.14 1.94 -6.40
N ASP A 118 2.14 1.86 -5.52
CA ASP A 118 0.82 1.29 -5.84
C ASP A 118 -0.17 2.40 -6.18
N PHE A 119 -0.55 2.49 -7.45
CA PHE A 119 -1.49 3.46 -8.01
C PHE A 119 -2.95 2.96 -7.88
N GLY A 120 -3.43 2.87 -6.64
CA GLY A 120 -4.81 2.52 -6.27
C GLY A 120 -5.72 3.73 -6.06
N THR A 121 -6.75 3.57 -5.22
CA THR A 121 -7.65 4.66 -4.78
C THR A 121 -6.87 5.77 -4.07
N ALA A 122 -5.90 5.39 -3.24
CA ALA A 122 -4.78 6.21 -2.84
C ALA A 122 -3.52 5.71 -3.57
N THR A 123 -2.51 6.56 -3.68
CA THR A 123 -1.18 6.10 -4.10
C THR A 123 -0.31 5.84 -2.91
N ASN A 124 0.11 4.59 -2.77
CA ASN A 124 0.94 4.15 -1.66
C ASN A 124 2.37 3.94 -2.14
N PHE A 125 3.32 4.29 -1.28
CA PHE A 125 4.72 3.88 -1.38
C PHE A 125 4.95 2.86 -0.28
N ASP A 126 5.34 1.65 -0.63
CA ASP A 126 5.71 0.62 0.34
C ASP A 126 7.22 0.48 0.29
N ILE A 127 7.89 0.81 1.40
CA ILE A 127 9.34 0.94 1.45
C ILE A 127 9.91 -0.25 2.22
N VAL A 128 10.78 -0.98 1.54
CA VAL A 128 11.62 -2.02 2.14
C VAL A 128 13.07 -1.53 2.10
N ASP A 129 13.69 -1.45 3.28
CA ASP A 129 15.07 -0.97 3.43
C ASP A 129 16.11 -2.01 2.99
N GLY A 130 17.40 -1.66 3.09
CA GLY A 130 18.52 -2.53 2.72
C GLY A 130 18.66 -3.82 3.54
N SER A 131 18.07 -3.86 4.74
CA SER A 131 18.03 -5.09 5.57
C SER A 131 16.91 -6.05 5.14
N GLY A 132 16.03 -5.61 4.25
CA GLY A 132 14.84 -6.35 3.84
C GLY A 132 13.66 -6.14 4.79
N ALA A 133 13.71 -5.15 5.69
CA ALA A 133 12.60 -4.80 6.57
C ALA A 133 11.61 -3.87 5.87
N PHE A 134 10.31 -4.14 6.02
CA PHE A 134 9.31 -3.13 5.72
C PHE A 134 9.43 -2.01 6.75
N CYS A 135 9.92 -0.84 6.32
CA CYS A 135 10.25 0.27 7.22
C CYS A 135 9.23 1.42 7.17
N GLY A 136 8.22 1.33 6.29
CA GLY A 136 7.13 2.29 6.23
C GLY A 136 6.75 2.68 4.81
N GLY A 137 6.37 3.94 4.63
CA GLY A 137 5.87 4.40 3.35
C GLY A 137 5.18 5.74 3.34
N ILE A 138 4.58 6.05 2.20
CA ILE A 138 3.89 7.32 1.92
C ILE A 138 2.49 6.99 1.41
N ILE A 139 1.49 7.74 1.84
CA ILE A 139 0.13 7.66 1.30
C ILE A 139 -0.20 9.03 0.71
N ALA A 140 -0.43 9.06 -0.60
CA ALA A 140 -0.77 10.24 -1.37
C ALA A 140 -2.17 10.10 -2.01
N PRO A 141 -2.85 11.21 -2.33
CA PRO A 141 -4.14 11.15 -3.04
C PRO A 141 -3.99 10.42 -4.38
N GLY A 142 -4.88 9.48 -4.69
CA GLY A 142 -4.86 8.76 -5.96
C GLY A 142 -5.22 9.65 -7.15
N LEU A 143 -4.77 9.25 -8.35
CA LEU A 143 -4.91 10.06 -9.56
C LEU A 143 -6.38 10.36 -9.93
N ASP A 144 -7.24 9.33 -9.90
CA ASP A 144 -8.69 9.51 -10.14
C ASP A 144 -9.35 10.40 -9.09
N LEU A 145 -8.95 10.25 -7.82
CA LEU A 145 -9.50 11.02 -6.71
C LEU A 145 -9.26 12.52 -6.94
N MET A 146 -8.05 12.89 -7.36
CA MET A 146 -7.72 14.30 -7.61
C MET A 146 -8.55 14.90 -8.76
N THR A 147 -8.67 14.21 -9.89
CA THR A 147 -9.44 14.75 -11.03
C THR A 147 -10.93 14.80 -10.75
N ARG A 148 -11.45 13.79 -10.04
CA ARG A 148 -12.84 13.78 -9.60
C ARG A 148 -13.12 14.90 -8.61
N TYR A 149 -12.21 15.14 -7.67
CA TYR A 149 -12.35 16.22 -6.70
C TYR A 149 -12.43 17.60 -7.36
N LEU A 150 -11.63 17.86 -8.42
CA LEU A 150 -11.71 19.10 -9.19
C LEU A 150 -13.10 19.30 -9.82
N HIS A 151 -13.68 18.24 -10.39
CA HIS A 151 -15.01 18.29 -10.94
C HIS A 151 -16.09 18.52 -9.86
N GLU A 152 -16.03 17.77 -8.76
CA GLU A 152 -17.05 17.84 -7.70
C GLU A 152 -17.00 19.15 -6.88
N ARG A 153 -15.84 19.79 -6.79
CA ARG A 153 -15.63 20.98 -5.95
C ARG A 153 -15.53 22.30 -6.71
N THR A 154 -15.86 22.30 -7.99
CA THR A 154 -15.88 23.53 -8.78
C THR A 154 -17.10 23.57 -9.70
N ALA A 155 -17.62 24.76 -9.98
CA ALA A 155 -18.85 24.90 -10.76
C ALA A 155 -18.67 24.61 -12.26
N LEU A 156 -17.44 24.76 -12.80
CA LEU A 156 -17.19 24.79 -14.24
C LEU A 156 -16.14 23.78 -14.73
N LEU A 157 -15.44 23.06 -13.84
CA LEU A 157 -14.47 22.06 -14.30
C LEU A 157 -15.19 20.77 -14.69
N PRO A 158 -14.99 20.27 -15.92
CA PRO A 158 -15.60 19.01 -16.35
C PRO A 158 -14.91 17.83 -15.70
N GLU A 159 -15.60 16.70 -15.63
CA GLU A 159 -14.95 15.41 -15.41
C GLU A 159 -14.07 15.08 -16.63
N VAL A 160 -12.84 14.63 -16.38
CA VAL A 160 -11.83 14.40 -17.42
C VAL A 160 -11.34 12.96 -17.38
N ARG A 161 -11.48 12.26 -18.51
CA ARG A 161 -10.80 10.97 -18.71
C ARG A 161 -9.29 11.17 -18.84
N LEU A 162 -8.55 10.45 -18.01
CA LEU A 162 -7.10 10.43 -17.99
C LEU A 162 -6.52 9.72 -19.22
N SER A 163 -5.53 10.35 -19.83
CA SER A 163 -4.75 9.81 -20.93
C SER A 163 -3.44 10.59 -21.05
N GLU A 164 -2.47 10.08 -21.81
CA GLU A 164 -1.19 10.76 -22.01
C GLU A 164 -1.42 12.15 -22.64
N PRO A 165 -0.96 13.25 -22.02
CA PRO A 165 -1.05 14.57 -22.62
C PRO A 165 -0.17 14.67 -23.87
N LYS A 166 -0.66 15.37 -24.90
CA LYS A 166 0.10 15.60 -26.15
C LYS A 166 1.02 16.82 -26.07
N ARG A 167 0.85 17.67 -25.05
CA ARG A 167 1.49 18.98 -24.90
C ARG A 167 1.82 19.25 -23.43
N ALA A 168 2.76 20.16 -23.20
CA ALA A 168 3.17 20.60 -21.86
C ALA A 168 2.14 21.52 -21.16
N PHE A 169 1.21 22.10 -21.91
CA PHE A 169 0.12 22.92 -21.38
C PHE A 169 -1.16 22.68 -22.20
N GLY A 170 -2.31 22.85 -21.56
CA GLY A 170 -3.61 22.67 -22.21
C GLY A 170 -4.09 23.94 -22.92
N ARG A 171 -4.83 23.76 -24.02
CA ARG A 171 -5.54 24.85 -24.74
C ARG A 171 -7.06 24.78 -24.56
N SER A 172 -7.52 23.91 -23.68
CA SER A 172 -8.89 23.84 -23.17
C SER A 172 -8.85 23.46 -21.69
N THR A 173 -9.94 23.70 -20.96
CA THR A 173 -10.06 23.32 -19.54
C THR A 173 -9.78 21.84 -19.34
N ALA A 174 -10.33 20.97 -20.19
CA ALA A 174 -10.11 19.53 -20.10
C ALA A 174 -8.65 19.13 -20.40
N GLU A 175 -7.99 19.80 -21.36
CA GLU A 175 -6.56 19.59 -21.59
C GLU A 175 -5.71 20.08 -20.41
N ALA A 176 -6.03 21.24 -19.84
CA ALA A 176 -5.29 21.83 -18.72
C ALA A 176 -5.37 20.94 -17.46
N ILE A 177 -6.57 20.45 -17.13
CA ILE A 177 -6.77 19.47 -16.04
C ILE A 177 -5.94 18.20 -16.31
N ARG A 178 -5.98 17.65 -17.53
CA ARG A 178 -5.25 16.42 -17.87
C ARG A 178 -3.73 16.59 -17.76
N VAL A 179 -3.20 17.73 -18.22
CA VAL A 179 -1.77 18.07 -18.10
C VAL A 179 -1.38 18.16 -16.62
N GLY A 180 -2.13 18.94 -15.83
CA GLY A 180 -1.87 19.09 -14.39
C GLY A 180 -1.95 17.75 -13.65
N ALA A 181 -2.95 16.93 -13.97
CA ALA A 181 -3.13 15.61 -13.39
C ALA A 181 -1.97 14.68 -13.74
N ILE A 182 -1.54 14.55 -15.00
CA ILE A 182 -0.50 13.57 -15.35
C ILE A 182 0.90 14.07 -15.04
N TYR A 183 1.27 15.27 -15.49
CA TYR A 183 2.62 15.78 -15.31
C TYR A 183 2.87 16.28 -13.90
N GLY A 184 1.89 16.93 -13.28
CA GLY A 184 1.97 17.31 -11.86
C GLY A 184 2.12 16.08 -10.97
N TYR A 185 1.38 15.00 -11.25
CA TYR A 185 1.51 13.77 -10.49
C TYR A 185 2.84 13.07 -10.70
N ARG A 186 3.36 13.00 -11.92
CA ARG A 186 4.73 12.52 -12.16
C ARG A 186 5.77 13.34 -11.39
N GLY A 187 5.61 14.67 -11.35
CA GLY A 187 6.45 15.55 -10.53
C GLY A 187 6.38 15.23 -9.05
N MET A 188 5.17 15.03 -8.51
CA MET A 188 4.96 14.60 -7.12
C MET A 188 5.66 13.27 -6.84
N ILE A 189 5.43 12.24 -7.67
CA ILE A 189 6.06 10.92 -7.48
C ILE A 189 7.58 11.05 -7.51
N ARG A 190 8.15 11.80 -8.46
CA ARG A 190 9.61 12.02 -8.53
C ARG A 190 10.15 12.65 -7.25
N GLY A 191 9.54 13.75 -6.78
CA GLY A 191 9.98 14.41 -5.55
C GLY A 191 9.92 13.51 -4.32
N LEU A 192 8.87 12.68 -4.20
CA LEU A 192 8.75 11.70 -3.12
C LEU A 192 9.83 10.60 -3.23
N LEU A 193 10.06 10.06 -4.43
CA LEU A 193 11.11 9.07 -4.69
C LEU A 193 12.51 9.61 -4.39
N GLU A 194 12.79 10.87 -4.75
CA GLU A 194 14.05 11.53 -4.42
C GLU A 194 14.24 11.68 -2.91
N GLY A 195 13.17 12.01 -2.16
CA GLY A 195 13.17 12.03 -0.70
C GLY A 195 13.52 10.67 -0.11
N ILE A 196 12.79 9.62 -0.53
CA ILE A 196 13.03 8.24 -0.07
C ILE A 196 14.47 7.81 -0.39
N ARG A 197 14.97 8.11 -1.59
CA ARG A 197 16.33 7.76 -1.99
C ARG A 197 17.38 8.41 -1.07
N ARG A 198 17.19 9.67 -0.68
CA ARG A 198 18.11 10.37 0.24
C ARG A 198 18.11 9.74 1.63
N GLU A 199 16.95 9.28 2.12
CA GLU A 199 16.82 8.65 3.43
C GLU A 199 17.37 7.22 3.47
N LEU A 200 17.06 6.39 2.47
CA LEU A 200 17.56 5.02 2.40
C LEU A 200 19.08 4.96 2.15
N GLY A 201 19.62 5.97 1.43
CA GLY A 201 21.01 6.00 1.02
C GLY A 201 21.38 4.92 -0.01
N GLY A 202 22.66 4.87 -0.35
CA GLY A 202 23.21 3.90 -1.29
C GLY A 202 22.98 4.23 -2.78
N ASP A 203 23.75 3.54 -3.64
CA ASP A 203 23.74 3.80 -5.08
C ASP A 203 22.66 2.99 -5.82
N ARG A 204 22.19 1.90 -5.22
CA ARG A 204 21.28 0.92 -5.83
C ARG A 204 20.03 0.73 -5.00
N TRP A 205 18.90 0.88 -5.66
CA TRP A 205 17.56 0.60 -5.16
C TRP A 205 16.67 0.28 -6.36
N THR A 206 15.56 -0.40 -6.11
CA THR A 206 14.59 -0.73 -7.16
C THR A 206 13.26 -0.04 -6.88
N VAL A 207 12.65 0.55 -7.91
CA VAL A 207 11.29 1.09 -7.83
C VAL A 207 10.38 0.31 -8.76
N VAL A 208 9.30 -0.25 -8.23
CA VAL A 208 8.31 -1.01 -9.02
C VAL A 208 6.94 -0.35 -8.89
N ALA A 209 6.22 -0.25 -9.99
CA ALA A 209 4.86 0.28 -10.00
C ALA A 209 3.81 -0.83 -10.11
N THR A 210 2.69 -0.68 -9.39
CA THR A 210 1.50 -1.50 -9.52
C THR A 210 0.23 -0.65 -9.41
N GLY A 211 -0.95 -1.25 -9.53
CA GLY A 211 -2.21 -0.53 -9.50
C GLY A 211 -2.71 -0.07 -10.88
N GLY A 212 -3.92 0.50 -10.91
CA GLY A 212 -4.68 0.75 -12.14
C GLY A 212 -4.05 1.81 -13.05
N HIS A 213 -3.41 2.83 -12.47
CA HIS A 213 -2.80 3.93 -13.22
C HIS A 213 -1.29 3.76 -13.45
N ALA A 214 -0.70 2.65 -13.00
CA ALA A 214 0.74 2.42 -13.07
C ALA A 214 1.31 2.61 -14.47
N ALA A 215 0.71 1.97 -15.47
CA ALA A 215 1.22 2.01 -16.84
C ALA A 215 1.16 3.42 -17.46
N LEU A 216 0.15 4.22 -17.08
CA LEU A 216 0.00 5.60 -17.56
C LEU A 216 1.04 6.51 -16.88
N VAL A 217 1.14 6.44 -15.55
CA VAL A 217 2.04 7.33 -14.80
C VAL A 217 3.51 6.98 -15.03
N ALA A 218 3.86 5.69 -14.98
CA ALA A 218 5.24 5.21 -15.08
C ALA A 218 5.90 5.49 -16.44
N ARG A 219 5.13 5.69 -17.52
CA ARG A 219 5.67 5.97 -18.86
C ARG A 219 6.61 7.19 -18.90
N GLY A 220 6.43 8.16 -18.00
CA GLY A 220 7.27 9.36 -17.90
C GLY A 220 8.15 9.40 -16.65
N LEU A 221 8.40 8.26 -16.01
CA LEU A 221 9.18 8.14 -14.78
C LEU A 221 10.34 7.14 -14.99
N PRO A 222 11.54 7.60 -15.39
CA PRO A 222 12.70 6.72 -15.57
C PRO A 222 13.16 6.03 -14.27
N GLU A 223 12.75 6.57 -13.11
CA GLU A 223 13.03 6.00 -11.80
C GLU A 223 12.32 4.66 -11.60
N VAL A 224 11.17 4.45 -12.26
CA VAL A 224 10.36 3.22 -12.16
C VAL A 224 10.95 2.14 -13.05
N SER A 225 11.54 1.11 -12.44
CA SER A 225 12.21 0.00 -13.11
C SER A 225 11.25 -0.94 -13.84
N GLY A 226 9.96 -0.94 -13.49
CA GLY A 226 8.95 -1.71 -14.21
C GLY A 226 7.56 -1.69 -13.59
N VAL A 227 6.57 -2.11 -14.37
CA VAL A 227 5.17 -2.23 -13.94
C VAL A 227 4.80 -3.71 -13.74
N ARG A 228 4.10 -4.00 -12.64
CA ARG A 228 3.63 -5.34 -12.26
C ARG A 228 2.16 -5.29 -11.85
N PRO A 229 1.21 -5.45 -12.78
CA PRO A 229 -0.22 -5.21 -12.53
C PRO A 229 -0.87 -6.08 -11.43
N ASN A 230 -0.29 -7.26 -11.17
CA ASN A 230 -0.77 -8.23 -10.20
C ASN A 230 0.15 -8.39 -8.99
N LEU A 231 1.00 -7.39 -8.69
CA LEU A 231 2.01 -7.48 -7.64
C LEU A 231 1.42 -7.91 -6.29
N THR A 232 0.30 -7.32 -5.87
CA THR A 232 -0.38 -7.66 -4.62
C THR A 232 -0.80 -9.13 -4.58
N LEU A 233 -1.41 -9.64 -5.66
CA LEU A 233 -1.82 -11.05 -5.75
C LEU A 233 -0.62 -12.01 -5.80
N GLU A 234 0.48 -11.62 -6.44
CA GLU A 234 1.74 -12.36 -6.38
C GLU A 234 2.28 -12.42 -4.94
N GLY A 235 2.17 -11.32 -4.20
CA GLY A 235 2.49 -11.26 -2.79
C GLY A 235 1.68 -12.24 -1.95
N LEU A 236 0.36 -12.25 -2.15
CA LEU A 236 -0.53 -13.22 -1.51
C LEU A 236 -0.20 -14.66 -1.89
N ARG A 237 0.19 -14.91 -3.15
CA ARG A 237 0.65 -16.23 -3.59
C ARG A 237 1.91 -16.65 -2.82
N ILE A 238 2.89 -15.77 -2.67
CA ILE A 238 4.15 -16.06 -1.95
C ILE A 238 3.86 -16.33 -0.47
N LEU A 239 3.06 -15.48 0.16
CA LEU A 239 2.64 -15.64 1.56
C LEU A 239 1.86 -16.94 1.77
N GLY A 240 0.95 -17.28 0.85
CA GLY A 240 0.18 -18.53 0.88
C GLY A 240 1.06 -19.77 0.76
N GLN A 241 2.01 -19.78 -0.18
CA GLN A 241 2.97 -20.87 -0.32
C GLN A 241 3.78 -21.07 0.97
N ARG A 242 4.22 -19.98 1.59
CA ARG A 242 4.93 -20.02 2.87
C ARG A 242 4.07 -20.57 3.99
N TRP A 243 2.86 -20.05 4.14
CA TRP A 243 1.91 -20.49 5.17
C TRP A 243 1.60 -21.99 5.04
N LEU A 244 1.39 -22.48 3.82
CA LEU A 244 1.08 -23.89 3.58
C LEU A 244 2.30 -24.80 3.73
N SER A 245 3.51 -24.33 3.40
CA SER A 245 4.76 -25.08 3.61
C SER A 245 5.15 -25.16 5.09
N ALA A 246 4.77 -24.17 5.90
CA ALA A 246 4.88 -24.24 7.36
C ALA A 246 3.87 -25.22 7.99
N GLY A 247 2.93 -25.75 7.19
CA GLY A 247 1.84 -26.63 7.57
C GLY A 247 2.24 -27.95 8.25
N ASP A 248 3.47 -28.41 8.03
CA ASP A 248 4.07 -29.57 8.71
C ASP A 248 4.49 -29.27 10.17
N ARG A 249 4.34 -28.02 10.62
CA ARG A 249 4.67 -27.53 11.98
C ARG A 249 3.48 -26.83 12.67
N ARG A 250 2.23 -27.21 12.34
CA ARG A 250 0.98 -26.55 12.77
C ARG A 250 0.61 -26.67 14.26
N GLU A 251 1.36 -27.42 15.06
CA GLU A 251 1.01 -27.69 16.45
C GLU A 251 1.26 -26.53 17.45
N ARG A 252 1.67 -25.34 17.00
CA ARG A 252 2.23 -24.30 17.90
C ARG A 252 1.78 -22.85 17.71
N LEU A 253 0.72 -22.54 16.95
CA LEU A 253 0.18 -21.18 17.00
C LEU A 253 -1.05 -21.08 17.91
N PRO A 254 -1.03 -20.21 18.94
CA PRO A 254 -2.22 -19.90 19.72
C PRO A 254 -3.27 -19.19 18.84
N PRO A 255 -4.57 -19.28 19.18
CA PRO A 255 -5.62 -18.59 18.47
C PRO A 255 -5.41 -17.07 18.48
N ASP A 256 -5.79 -16.44 17.37
CA ASP A 256 -5.78 -14.99 17.15
C ASP A 256 -6.59 -14.27 18.25
N PRO A 257 -6.07 -13.20 18.90
CA PRO A 257 -6.81 -12.52 19.94
C PRO A 257 -8.05 -11.83 19.35
N SER A 258 -9.20 -12.08 19.97
CA SER A 258 -10.48 -11.43 19.65
C SER A 258 -10.35 -9.91 19.59
N PRO A 259 -11.05 -9.22 18.67
CA PRO A 259 -11.09 -7.76 18.65
C PRO A 259 -11.93 -7.28 19.85
N GLY A 260 -11.26 -6.95 20.96
CA GLY A 260 -11.95 -6.53 22.19
C GLY A 260 -11.07 -6.10 23.36
N ALA A 261 -9.76 -6.37 23.36
CA ALA A 261 -8.87 -5.86 24.41
C ALA A 261 -8.35 -4.47 24.03
N ALA A 262 -9.17 -3.45 24.27
CA ALA A 262 -8.68 -2.08 24.39
C ALA A 262 -7.66 -2.06 25.54
N ALA A 263 -6.43 -1.61 25.24
CA ALA A 263 -5.44 -1.35 26.27
C ALA A 263 -5.97 -0.20 27.16
N ASN A 264 -6.16 -0.50 28.44
CA ASN A 264 -6.52 0.47 29.46
C ASN A 264 -5.37 1.50 29.59
N PRO A 265 -5.57 2.81 29.35
CA PRO A 265 -4.48 3.79 29.32
C PRO A 265 -4.14 4.39 30.70
N GLU A 266 -4.50 3.74 31.80
CA GLU A 266 -4.16 4.20 33.15
C GLU A 266 -2.87 3.54 33.64
N GLY A 267 -1.73 4.16 33.34
CA GLY A 267 -0.44 3.67 33.81
C GLY A 267 0.77 4.40 33.23
N CYS A 268 0.69 5.70 33.01
CA CYS A 268 1.87 6.50 32.68
C CYS A 268 1.78 7.89 33.32
N GLU A 269 1.86 7.93 34.65
CA GLU A 269 2.25 9.15 35.36
C GLU A 269 3.48 8.87 36.22
N ARG A 270 4.38 9.87 36.22
CA ARG A 270 5.56 10.07 37.06
C ARG A 270 6.85 9.34 36.65
N ARG A 271 7.66 10.06 35.86
CA ARG A 271 9.02 10.47 36.31
C ARG A 271 9.55 11.62 35.46
N GLU A 272 9.37 12.84 35.95
CA GLU A 272 10.22 13.97 35.57
C GLU A 272 11.46 14.04 36.47
N LYS A 273 12.49 14.69 35.90
CA LYS A 273 13.62 15.42 36.51
C LYS A 273 14.96 14.69 36.67
N ARG A 274 15.84 14.98 35.71
CA ARG A 274 17.23 15.51 35.80
C ARG A 274 17.74 15.52 34.34
N GLY A 275 18.12 16.60 33.65
CA GLY A 275 18.65 17.90 34.05
C GLY A 275 20.08 18.01 33.49
N THR A 276 20.25 18.62 32.31
CA THR A 276 21.52 19.16 31.81
C THR A 276 21.25 20.34 30.85
N PRO A 277 21.91 21.49 30.99
CA PRO A 277 21.67 22.66 30.13
C PRO A 277 22.55 22.63 28.87
N PHE A 278 21.99 23.08 27.74
CA PHE A 278 22.75 23.40 26.52
C PHE A 278 23.43 24.77 26.67
N PRO A 279 24.70 24.95 26.20
CA PRO A 279 25.35 26.25 26.20
C PRO A 279 24.88 27.11 25.02
N GLY A 280 24.93 28.42 25.23
CA GLY A 280 24.24 29.44 24.44
C GLY A 280 24.85 29.75 23.07
N ALA A 281 23.99 30.27 22.20
CA ALA A 281 24.36 30.98 20.99
C ALA A 281 24.23 32.51 21.24
N PRO A 282 25.15 33.34 20.70
CA PRO A 282 25.19 34.77 20.98
C PRO A 282 24.08 35.54 20.25
N ARG A 283 23.53 36.53 20.95
CA ARG A 283 22.54 37.48 20.43
C ARG A 283 23.23 38.54 19.57
N SER A 284 22.76 38.75 18.35
CA SER A 284 23.07 39.93 17.54
C SER A 284 22.12 41.08 17.91
N PRO A 285 22.60 42.34 17.99
CA PRO A 285 21.75 43.48 18.34
C PRO A 285 20.94 43.94 17.11
N VAL A 286 19.65 44.15 17.32
CA VAL A 286 18.76 44.85 16.39
C VAL A 286 19.00 46.34 16.55
N GLY A 287 19.46 47.00 15.48
CA GLY A 287 19.57 48.45 15.39
C GLY A 287 18.32 49.07 14.77
N ASP A 288 17.89 50.17 15.37
CA ASP A 288 16.74 51.01 15.01
C ASP A 288 16.86 51.72 13.65
N HIS A 289 15.72 51.81 12.96
CA HIS A 289 15.13 52.90 12.12
C HIS A 289 16.01 53.86 11.28
N PRO A 290 15.55 54.28 10.07
CA PRO A 290 14.42 55.23 9.92
C PRO A 290 13.48 54.92 8.71
N GLY A 291 12.22 55.38 8.59
CA GLY A 291 11.76 56.78 8.44
C GLY A 291 12.44 57.43 7.22
N SER A 292 11.84 57.94 6.15
CA SER A 292 10.50 58.44 5.82
C SER A 292 10.49 58.66 4.29
N SER A 293 9.33 58.59 3.63
CA SER A 293 9.09 59.07 2.25
C SER A 293 9.30 60.61 2.14
N PRO A 294 9.27 61.25 0.94
CA PRO A 294 8.31 61.08 -0.16
C PRO A 294 8.87 60.35 -1.39
#